data_AF-A0A838U733-F1
#
_entry.id   AF-A0A838U733-F1
#
_cell.length_a   1.000
_cell.length_b   1.000
_cell.length_c   1.000
_cell.angle_alpha   90.00
_cell.angle_beta   90.00
_cell.angle_gamma   90.00
#
_symmetry.space_group_name_H-M   'P 1'
#
loop_
_entity.id
_entity.type
_entity.pdbx_description
1 polymer ?
#
loop_
_entity_poly.entity_id
_entity_poly.type
_entity_poly.pdbx_seq_one_letter_code
_entity_poly.pdbx_strand_id
1 'polypeptide(L)'
;MGKTDSLLRIFVHTADAAEQESVLSELLTEHAEPVITKIIRYKTRHADDGEEICSEVMLQLIGRLQKLRTETNGKLIENFNSYAAVTTYNACDRFFSRNYPNRREQNGHR
;
A
#
# COMPACT_ATOMS: atom_id res chain seq x y z
N MET A 1 -20.03 -4.44 -5.04
CA MET A 1 -19.38 -3.73 -3.92
C MET A 1 -18.34 -4.65 -3.34
N GLY A 2 -17.06 -4.31 -3.44
CA GLY A 2 -15.98 -5.13 -2.88
C GLY A 2 -15.94 -4.99 -1.36
N LYS A 3 -15.71 -6.08 -0.62
CA LYS A 3 -15.61 -6.12 0.86
C LYS A 3 -14.75 -4.97 1.42
N THR A 4 -13.71 -4.59 0.71
CA THR A 4 -12.76 -3.54 1.10
C THR A 4 -13.32 -2.11 1.07
N ASP A 5 -14.27 -1.80 0.18
CA ASP A 5 -14.93 -0.49 0.12
C ASP A 5 -15.81 -0.26 1.36
N SER A 6 -16.54 -1.30 1.77
CA SER A 6 -17.34 -1.28 3.00
C SER A 6 -16.46 -1.06 4.24
N LEU A 7 -15.32 -1.74 4.33
CA LEU A 7 -14.38 -1.58 5.45
C LEU A 7 -13.77 -0.18 5.51
N LEU A 8 -13.38 0.40 4.36
CA LEU A 8 -12.89 1.78 4.29
C LEU A 8 -13.94 2.78 4.78
N ARG A 9 -15.20 2.57 4.40
CA ARG A 9 -16.30 3.43 4.82
C ARG A 9 -16.56 3.31 6.33
N ILE A 10 -16.52 2.10 6.88
CA ILE A 10 -16.60 1.87 8.34
C ILE A 10 -15.46 2.60 9.04
N PHE A 11 -14.21 2.42 8.59
CA PHE A 11 -13.03 3.08 9.17
C PHE A 11 -13.17 4.61 9.24
N VAL A 12 -13.73 5.25 8.20
CA VAL A 12 -13.90 6.72 8.17
C VAL A 12 -15.04 7.19 9.08
N HIS A 13 -16.09 6.38 9.27
CA HIS A 13 -17.24 6.73 10.10
C HIS A 13 -17.11 6.32 11.58
N THR A 14 -16.27 5.33 11.89
CA THR A 14 -16.03 4.87 13.26
C THR A 14 -15.35 5.97 14.07
N ALA A 15 -16.01 6.38 15.15
CA ALA A 15 -15.48 7.38 16.09
C ALA A 15 -14.58 6.74 17.17
N ASP A 16 -14.81 5.45 17.47
CA ASP A 16 -14.07 4.72 18.49
C ASP A 16 -12.65 4.36 18.02
N ALA A 17 -11.64 4.73 18.79
CA ALA A 17 -10.25 4.54 18.40
C ALA A 17 -9.83 3.06 18.39
N ALA A 18 -10.40 2.23 19.27
CA ALA A 18 -10.05 0.80 19.36
C ALA A 18 -10.68 0.02 18.20
N GLU A 19 -11.95 0.28 17.89
CA GLU A 19 -12.61 -0.29 16.71
C GLU A 19 -11.92 0.17 15.42
N GLN A 20 -11.52 1.44 15.36
CA GLN A 20 -10.79 2.00 14.22
C GLN A 20 -9.44 1.29 13.99
N GLU A 21 -8.67 1.03 15.04
CA GLU A 21 -7.40 0.28 14.94
C GLU A 21 -7.65 -1.16 14.48
N SER A 22 -8.71 -1.80 14.96
CA SER A 22 -9.09 -3.15 14.55
C SER A 22 -9.44 -3.22 13.06
N VAL A 23 -10.29 -2.31 12.58
CA VAL A 23 -10.67 -2.23 11.14
C VAL A 23 -9.47 -1.89 10.27
N LEU A 24 -8.58 -1.01 10.73
CA LEU A 24 -7.33 -0.69 10.04
C LEU A 24 -6.43 -1.92 9.91
N SER A 25 -6.26 -2.66 11.01
CA SER A 25 -5.49 -3.90 11.03
C SER A 25 -6.05 -4.94 10.07
N GLU A 26 -7.38 -5.12 10.05
CA GLU A 26 -8.06 -6.03 9.11
C GLU A 26 -7.83 -5.60 7.66
N LEU A 27 -7.96 -4.31 7.35
CA LEU A 27 -7.70 -3.77 6.01
C LEU A 27 -6.26 -4.04 5.54
N LEU A 28 -5.29 -3.85 6.42
CA LEU A 28 -3.88 -4.04 6.08
C LEU A 28 -3.53 -5.53 5.96
N THR A 29 -3.96 -6.36 6.89
CA THR A 29 -3.58 -7.79 6.93
C THR A 29 -4.39 -8.64 5.94
N GLU A 30 -5.72 -8.47 5.85
CA GLU A 30 -6.56 -9.28 4.95
C GLU A 30 -6.51 -8.81 3.49
N HIS A 31 -6.24 -7.53 3.24
CA HIS A 31 -6.34 -6.96 1.89
C HIS A 31 -5.02 -6.40 1.36
N ALA A 32 -4.26 -5.62 2.14
CA ALA A 32 -3.02 -5.04 1.65
C ALA A 32 -1.88 -6.07 1.58
N GLU A 33 -1.61 -6.77 2.68
CA GLU A 33 -0.50 -7.71 2.83
C GLU A 33 -0.42 -8.77 1.71
N PRO A 34 -1.49 -9.47 1.33
CA PRO A 34 -1.41 -10.47 0.26
C PRO A 34 -1.07 -9.84 -1.10
N VAL A 35 -1.57 -8.63 -1.38
CA VAL A 35 -1.29 -7.90 -2.63
C VAL A 35 0.16 -7.43 -2.65
N ILE A 36 0.61 -6.81 -1.55
CA ILE A 36 1.97 -6.31 -1.37
C ILE A 36 2.97 -7.45 -1.49
N THR A 37 2.77 -8.52 -0.71
CA THR A 37 3.65 -9.69 -0.68
C THR A 37 3.75 -10.34 -2.06
N LYS A 38 2.64 -10.44 -2.80
CA LYS A 38 2.64 -10.99 -4.16
C LYS A 38 3.48 -10.16 -5.13
N ILE A 39 3.36 -8.84 -5.09
CA ILE A 39 4.11 -7.93 -5.96
C ILE A 39 5.60 -7.93 -5.58
N ILE A 40 5.90 -7.87 -4.28
CA ILE A 40 7.26 -7.90 -3.76
C ILE A 40 7.95 -9.21 -4.17
N ARG A 41 7.35 -10.38 -3.91
CA ARG A 41 7.90 -11.67 -4.33
C ARG A 41 8.13 -11.77 -5.85
N TYR A 42 7.33 -11.07 -6.65
CA TYR A 42 7.52 -11.03 -8.09
C TYR A 42 8.67 -10.10 -8.52
N LYS A 43 8.87 -8.99 -7.80
CA LYS A 43 9.85 -7.95 -8.15
C LYS A 43 11.23 -8.16 -7.54
N THR A 44 11.31 -8.75 -6.34
CA THR A 44 12.57 -9.06 -5.67
C THR A 44 12.84 -10.56 -5.63
N ARG A 45 14.12 -10.93 -5.74
CA ARG A 45 14.62 -12.29 -5.50
C ARG A 45 15.19 -12.46 -4.09
N HIS A 46 15.47 -11.37 -3.38
CA HIS A 46 16.04 -11.37 -2.04
C HIS A 46 14.95 -11.01 -1.02
N ALA A 47 14.87 -11.82 0.05
CA ALA A 47 13.88 -11.63 1.10
C ALA A 47 14.08 -10.29 1.85
N ASP A 48 15.33 -9.90 2.06
CA ASP A 48 15.73 -8.68 2.78
C ASP A 48 15.22 -7.40 2.09
N ASP A 49 15.48 -7.25 0.78
CA ASP A 49 14.92 -6.18 -0.05
C ASP A 49 13.39 -6.13 0.02
N GLY A 50 12.75 -7.30 0.14
CA GLY A 50 11.30 -7.41 0.19
C GLY A 50 10.71 -6.91 1.50
N GLU A 51 11.39 -7.12 2.61
CA GLU A 51 10.95 -6.67 3.92
C GLU A 51 11.01 -5.13 4.06
N GLU A 52 12.06 -4.50 3.52
CA GLU A 52 12.18 -3.04 3.49
C GLU A 52 11.05 -2.40 2.68
N ILE A 53 10.81 -2.91 1.47
CA ILE A 53 9.73 -2.40 0.60
C ILE A 53 8.37 -2.62 1.26
N CYS A 54 8.14 -3.79 1.88
CA CYS A 54 6.88 -4.09 2.55
C CYS A 54 6.61 -3.08 3.68
N SER A 55 7.60 -2.85 4.54
CA SER A 55 7.50 -1.91 5.65
C SER A 55 7.24 -0.48 5.17
N GLU A 56 7.92 -0.03 4.11
CA GLU A 56 7.69 1.29 3.51
C GLU A 56 6.24 1.42 2.98
N VAL A 57 5.76 0.41 2.25
CA VAL A 57 4.40 0.43 1.69
C VAL A 57 3.35 0.45 2.79
N MET A 58 3.52 -0.36 3.85
CA MET A 58 2.60 -0.37 4.98
C MET A 58 2.50 1.01 5.65
N LEU A 59 3.64 1.67 5.88
CA LEU A 59 3.67 3.03 6.43
C LEU A 59 2.96 4.05 5.52
N GLN A 60 3.16 3.96 4.20
CA GLN A 60 2.46 4.83 3.25
C GLN A 60 0.94 4.60 3.25
N LEU A 61 0.50 3.35 3.34
CA LEU A 61 -0.92 3.00 3.42
C LEU A 61 -1.55 3.53 4.71
N ILE A 62 -0.92 3.29 5.86
CA ILE A 62 -1.38 3.82 7.15
C ILE A 62 -1.51 5.34 7.09
N GLY A 63 -0.47 6.03 6.61
CA GLY A 63 -0.48 7.48 6.51
C GLY A 63 -1.56 8.00 5.56
N ARG A 64 -1.85 7.29 4.47
CA ARG A 64 -2.94 7.65 3.55
C ARG A 64 -4.31 7.45 4.20
N LEU A 65 -4.52 6.33 4.89
CA LEU A 65 -5.78 6.02 5.57
C LEU A 65 -6.08 7.04 6.67
N GLN A 66 -5.07 7.42 7.47
CA GLN A 66 -5.22 8.49 8.46
C GLN A 66 -5.58 9.83 7.82
N LYS A 67 -4.94 10.20 6.68
CA LYS A 67 -5.26 11.43 5.96
C LYS A 67 -6.70 11.44 5.43
N LEU A 68 -7.22 10.33 4.92
CA LEU A 68 -8.61 10.24 4.45
C LEU A 68 -9.63 10.54 5.54
N ARG A 69 -9.30 10.22 6.80
CA ARG A 69 -10.16 10.55 7.94
C ARG A 69 -10.17 12.05 8.24
N THR A 70 -9.00 12.70 8.14
CA THR A 70 -8.89 14.15 8.36
C THR A 70 -9.41 14.97 7.19
N GLU A 71 -9.34 14.43 5.97
CA GLU A 71 -9.84 15.08 4.76
C GLU A 71 -11.31 14.70 4.53
N THR A 72 -12.24 15.46 5.12
CA THR A 72 -13.69 15.27 4.96
C THR A 72 -14.17 15.34 3.49
N ASN A 73 -13.36 15.90 2.60
CA ASN A 73 -13.66 16.05 1.17
C ASN A 73 -12.60 15.37 0.26
N GLY A 74 -11.73 14.54 0.83
CA GLY A 74 -10.74 13.79 0.08
C GLY A 74 -11.41 12.77 -0.83
N LYS A 75 -10.88 12.57 -2.04
CA LYS A 75 -11.31 11.47 -2.91
C LYS A 75 -11.17 10.16 -2.14
N LEU A 76 -12.31 9.52 -1.86
CA LEU A 76 -12.36 8.19 -1.28
C LEU A 76 -11.55 7.23 -2.16
N ILE A 77 -10.80 6.31 -1.54
CA ILE A 77 -10.11 5.27 -2.30
C ILE A 77 -11.18 4.35 -2.88
N GLU A 78 -11.49 4.50 -4.16
CA GLU A 78 -12.50 3.69 -4.87
C GLU A 78 -12.14 2.20 -4.88
N ASN A 79 -10.84 1.88 -4.88
CA ASN A 79 -10.36 0.50 -4.81
C ASN A 79 -9.04 0.40 -4.05
N PHE A 80 -9.13 -0.05 -2.80
CA PHE A 80 -7.97 -0.19 -1.92
C PHE A 80 -6.92 -1.15 -2.45
N ASN A 81 -7.32 -2.26 -3.07
CA ASN A 81 -6.38 -3.23 -3.63
C ASN A 81 -5.60 -2.62 -4.79
N SER A 82 -6.27 -1.86 -5.66
CA SER A 82 -5.62 -1.13 -6.75
C SER A 82 -4.67 -0.06 -6.20
N TYR A 83 -5.08 0.68 -5.16
CA TYR A 83 -4.23 1.67 -4.52
C TYR A 83 -2.99 1.02 -3.89
N ALA A 84 -3.17 -0.05 -3.11
CA ALA A 84 -2.08 -0.81 -2.52
C ALA A 84 -1.11 -1.33 -3.57
N ALA A 85 -1.63 -1.91 -4.67
CA ALA A 85 -0.79 -2.37 -5.77
C ALA A 85 0.05 -1.24 -6.38
N VAL A 86 -0.56 -0.09 -6.68
CA VAL A 86 0.14 1.08 -7.23
C VAL A 86 1.19 1.61 -6.24
N THR A 87 0.87 1.68 -4.95
CA THR A 87 1.84 2.09 -3.92
C THR A 87 3.01 1.11 -3.85
N THR A 88 2.76 -0.20 -3.91
CA THR A 88 3.84 -1.21 -3.95
C THR A 88 4.71 -1.07 -5.18
N TYR A 89 4.14 -0.88 -6.37
CA TYR A 89 4.92 -0.69 -7.59
C TYR A 89 5.82 0.56 -7.51
N ASN A 90 5.29 1.67 -6.99
CA ASN A 90 6.08 2.90 -6.82
C ASN A 90 7.20 2.71 -5.79
N ALA A 91 6.92 2.04 -4.67
CA ALA A 91 7.94 1.74 -3.65
C ALA A 91 9.04 0.82 -4.21
N CYS A 92 8.67 -0.22 -4.96
CA CYS A 92 9.64 -1.05 -5.67
C CYS A 92 10.50 -0.22 -6.63
N ASP A 93 9.88 0.59 -7.49
CA ASP A 93 10.61 1.41 -8.47
C ASP A 93 11.61 2.35 -7.79
N ARG A 94 11.18 3.02 -6.72
CA ARG A 94 12.02 3.90 -5.91
C ARG A 94 13.16 3.16 -5.21
N PHE A 95 12.89 1.98 -4.64
CA PHE A 95 13.90 1.12 -4.01
C PHE A 95 14.95 0.67 -5.04
N PHE A 96 14.51 0.17 -6.20
CA PHE A 96 15.44 -0.27 -7.25
C PHE A 96 16.20 0.90 -7.87
N SER A 97 15.57 2.05 -8.09
CA SER A 97 16.26 3.23 -8.63
C SER A 97 17.31 3.78 -7.66
N ARG A 98 17.13 3.61 -6.34
CA ARG A 98 18.07 4.06 -5.32
C ARG A 98 19.22 3.07 -5.10
N ASN A 99 18.92 1.77 -5.02
CA ASN A 99 19.90 0.73 -4.71
C ASN A 99 20.62 0.18 -5.95
N TYR A 100 20.03 0.28 -7.14
CA TYR A 100 20.60 -0.21 -8.41
C TYR A 100 20.63 0.87 -9.51
N PRO A 101 21.30 2.03 -9.28
CA PRO A 101 21.34 3.13 -10.24
C PRO A 101 21.97 2.75 -11.59
N ASN A 102 22.89 1.76 -11.62
CA ASN A 102 23.59 1.31 -12.84
C ASN A 102 22.77 0.38 -13.75
N ARG A 103 21.49 0.13 -13.47
CA ARG A 103 20.60 -0.66 -14.35
C ARG A 103 19.71 0.19 -15.27
N ARG A 104 19.89 1.51 -15.27
CA ARG A 104 19.13 2.45 -16.13
C ARG A 104 19.71 2.61 -17.54
N GLU A 105 20.82 1.93 -17.85
CA GLU A 105 21.45 1.96 -19.18
C GLU A 105 20.80 1.01 -20.20
N GLN A 106 19.66 0.36 -19.90
CA GLN A 106 18.96 -0.50 -20.88
C GLN A 106 17.43 -0.46 -20.70
N ASN A 107 16.79 0.68 -20.95
CA ASN A 107 15.57 0.70 -21.78
C ASN A 107 15.23 2.12 -22.26
N GLY A 108 16.09 2.68 -23.09
CA GLY A 108 15.69 3.66 -24.10
C GLY A 108 15.27 2.93 -25.37
N HIS A 109 14.04 2.42 -25.40
CA HIS A 109 13.29 1.99 -26.60
C HIS A 109 11.88 1.63 -26.10
N ARG A 110 10.77 2.21 -26.54
CA ARG A 110 10.40 2.94 -27.74
C ARG A 110 9.14 3.76 -27.42
#